data_AF-A0A0S2JHM4-F1
#
_entry.id   AF-A0A0S2JHM4-F1
#
_cell.length_a   1.000
_cell.length_b   1.000
_cell.length_c   1.000
_cell.angle_alpha   90.00
_cell.angle_beta   90.00
_cell.angle_gamma   90.00
#
_symmetry.space_group_name_H-M   'P 1'
#
loop_
_entity.id
_entity.type
_entity.pdbx_description
1 polymer ?
#
loop_
_entity_poly.entity_id
_entity_poly.type
_entity_poly.pdbx_seq_one_letter_code
_entity_poly.pdbx_strand_id
1 'polypeptide(L)'
;MKVDPPSNIFLIKFRGDSSGFKLHLLINHVGEIISLNITPGNTNDRTPIPELCKNLYGKLYADKGYIGKKLNEKLAAHDVDLVTTVRKNMKAKAMSVFDRAMLSKRYIIETINDQLKNISQIEYSRHRSEAGFMLNVISGIVAYCFLKKATY
;
A
#
# COMPACT_ATOMS: atom_id res chain seq x y z
N MET A 1 8.60 -28.16 11.96
CA MET A 1 8.27 -26.88 12.62
C MET A 1 7.88 -25.91 11.52
N LYS A 2 6.58 -25.60 11.34
CA LYS A 2 6.16 -24.58 10.36
C LYS A 2 6.44 -23.23 11.01
N VAL A 3 7.47 -22.54 10.55
CA VAL A 3 7.70 -21.14 10.88
C VAL A 3 6.64 -20.35 10.11
N ASP A 4 5.75 -19.65 10.82
CA ASP A 4 4.76 -18.76 10.21
C ASP A 4 5.45 -17.70 9.33
N PRO A 5 4.86 -17.35 8.17
CA PRO A 5 5.60 -16.82 7.03
C PRO A 5 6.05 -15.35 7.25
N PRO A 6 7.13 -14.90 6.59
CA PRO A 6 7.53 -13.51 6.59
C PRO A 6 6.50 -12.68 5.82
N SER A 7 6.35 -11.41 6.25
CA SER A 7 5.64 -10.34 5.54
C SER A 7 4.10 -10.36 5.65
N ASN A 8 3.56 -9.85 6.76
CA ASN A 8 2.24 -9.23 6.69
C ASN A 8 2.39 -7.86 6.03
N ILE A 9 1.79 -7.69 4.86
CA ILE A 9 1.97 -6.51 4.02
C ILE A 9 0.65 -5.74 3.92
N PHE A 10 0.73 -4.43 4.11
CA PHE A 10 -0.34 -3.50 3.87
C PHE A 10 -0.17 -2.82 2.51
N LEU A 11 -1.27 -2.73 1.77
CA LEU A 11 -1.34 -1.90 0.58
C LEU A 11 -1.78 -0.49 0.96
N ILE A 12 -0.89 0.47 0.75
CA ILE A 12 -1.17 1.90 0.91
C ILE A 12 -1.27 2.55 -0.46
N LYS A 13 -2.30 3.37 -0.62
CA LYS A 13 -2.42 4.26 -1.78
C LYS A 13 -2.38 5.69 -1.32
N PHE A 14 -1.58 6.47 -2.02
CA PHE A 14 -1.50 7.90 -1.91
C PHE A 14 -1.96 8.54 -3.23
N ARG A 15 -2.87 9.52 -3.15
CA ARG A 15 -3.31 10.33 -4.29
C ARG A 15 -2.72 11.73 -4.11
N GLY A 16 -1.88 12.17 -5.05
CA GLY A 16 -1.46 13.57 -5.11
C GLY A 16 -2.60 14.40 -5.70
N ASP A 17 -3.11 15.36 -4.93
CA ASP A 17 -4.30 16.13 -5.31
C ASP A 17 -4.04 17.17 -6.43
N SER A 18 -2.79 17.37 -6.87
CA SER A 18 -2.38 18.46 -7.79
C SER A 18 -1.66 18.03 -9.08
N SER A 19 -1.45 16.73 -9.29
CA SER A 19 -0.32 16.23 -10.10
C SER A 19 -0.65 15.06 -11.04
N GLY A 20 -1.90 14.62 -11.07
CA GLY A 20 -2.36 13.63 -12.05
C GLY A 20 -1.70 12.24 -11.94
N PHE A 21 -1.19 11.85 -10.77
CA PHE A 21 -0.60 10.52 -10.53
C PHE A 21 -1.15 9.87 -9.23
N LYS A 22 -0.81 8.60 -9.03
CA LYS A 22 -1.05 7.81 -7.83
C LYS A 22 0.24 7.12 -7.42
N LEU A 23 0.57 7.17 -6.14
CA LEU A 23 1.64 6.39 -5.54
C LEU A 23 1.02 5.22 -4.80
N HIS A 24 1.51 4.02 -5.08
CA HIS A 24 1.11 2.78 -4.44
C HIS A 24 2.31 2.25 -3.67
N LEU A 25 2.13 1.91 -2.40
CA LEU A 25 3.17 1.43 -1.52
C LEU A 25 2.75 0.11 -0.90
N LEU A 26 3.69 -0.83 -0.84
CA LEU A 26 3.60 -2.02 -0.02
C LEU A 26 4.47 -1.82 1.21
N ILE A 27 3.86 -2.02 2.37
CA ILE A 27 4.49 -1.73 3.64
C ILE A 27 4.31 -2.91 4.59
N ASN A 28 5.34 -3.28 5.35
CA ASN A 28 5.19 -4.32 6.35
C ASN A 28 4.46 -3.82 7.62
N HIS A 29 4.16 -4.75 8.53
CA HIS A 29 3.49 -4.44 9.79
C HIS A 29 4.27 -3.52 10.76
N VAL A 30 5.59 -3.35 10.57
CA VAL A 30 6.45 -2.39 11.30
C VAL A 30 6.49 -1.03 10.59
N GLY A 31 5.87 -0.95 9.41
CA GLY A 31 5.72 0.23 8.59
C GLY A 31 6.93 0.50 7.68
N GLU A 32 7.79 -0.47 7.40
CA GLU A 32 8.87 -0.31 6.42
C GLU A 32 8.30 -0.44 5.00
N ILE A 33 8.78 0.38 4.07
CA ILE A 33 8.38 0.31 2.65
C ILE A 33 9.14 -0.85 1.99
N ILE A 34 8.40 -1.83 1.48
CA ILE A 34 8.93 -3.00 0.77
C ILE A 34 9.02 -2.72 -0.73
N SER A 35 7.97 -2.13 -1.30
CA SER A 35 7.84 -1.92 -2.75
C SER A 35 6.98 -0.70 -3.02
N LEU A 36 7.21 -0.04 -4.15
CA LEU A 36 6.48 1.14 -4.57
C LEU A 36 6.24 1.14 -6.08
N ASN A 37 5.16 1.78 -6.50
CA ASN A 37 4.84 1.98 -7.90
C ASN A 37 4.10 3.31 -8.09
N ILE A 38 4.45 4.05 -9.14
CA ILE A 38 3.85 5.33 -9.49
C ILE A 38 3.11 5.16 -10.81
N THR A 39 1.81 5.47 -10.81
CA THR A 39 0.95 5.35 -11.99
C THR A 39 0.24 6.66 -12.31
N PRO A 40 -0.20 6.91 -13.54
CA PRO A 40 -1.10 8.03 -13.84
C PRO A 40 -2.39 7.99 -13.00
N GLY A 41 -2.96 9.16 -12.74
CA GLY A 41 -4.08 9.36 -11.82
C GLY A 41 -5.39 8.71 -12.27
N ASN A 42 -5.53 8.47 -13.58
CA ASN A 42 -6.65 7.76 -14.16
C ASN A 42 -6.49 6.22 -14.13
N THR A 43 -5.30 5.71 -13.75
CA THR A 43 -5.03 4.27 -13.74
C THR A 43 -5.86 3.59 -12.65
N ASN A 44 -6.42 2.42 -12.95
CA ASN A 44 -7.13 1.62 -11.97
C ASN A 44 -6.17 1.16 -10.86
N ASP A 45 -6.57 1.33 -9.60
CA ASP A 45 -5.72 1.04 -8.44
C ASP A 45 -5.30 -0.44 -8.34
N ARG A 46 -6.03 -1.34 -9.01
CA ARG A 46 -5.74 -2.78 -9.03
C ARG A 46 -4.67 -3.18 -10.05
N THR A 47 -4.39 -2.32 -11.03
CA THR A 47 -3.45 -2.61 -12.11
C THR A 47 -2.01 -2.81 -11.63
N PRO A 48 -1.43 -1.97 -10.75
CA PRO A 48 -0.03 -2.11 -10.34
C PRO A 48 0.22 -3.22 -9.30
N ILE A 49 -0.83 -3.75 -8.66
CA ILE A 49 -0.70 -4.65 -7.50
C ILE A 49 0.08 -5.94 -7.81
N PRO A 50 -0.14 -6.64 -8.94
CA PRO A 50 0.64 -7.85 -9.25
C PRO A 50 2.14 -7.56 -9.39
N GLU A 51 2.52 -6.45 -10.02
CA GLU A 51 3.94 -6.08 -10.16
C GLU A 51 4.54 -5.65 -8.83
N LEU A 52 3.79 -4.92 -8.00
CA LEU A 52 4.20 -4.55 -6.65
C LEU A 52 4.50 -5.79 -5.78
N CYS A 53 3.73 -6.86 -5.96
CA CYS A 53 3.85 -8.10 -5.20
C CYS A 53 4.83 -9.10 -5.83
N LYS A 54 5.53 -8.72 -6.90
CA LYS A 54 6.49 -9.60 -7.56
C LYS A 54 7.59 -9.99 -6.58
N ASN A 55 7.77 -11.28 -6.38
CA ASN A 55 8.69 -11.89 -5.40
C ASN A 55 8.27 -11.75 -3.92
N LEU A 56 7.01 -11.38 -3.65
CA LEU A 56 6.44 -11.41 -2.31
C LEU A 56 5.51 -12.61 -2.17
N TYR A 57 5.37 -13.10 -0.94
CA TYR A 57 4.47 -14.20 -0.59
C TYR A 57 3.82 -13.91 0.76
N GLY A 58 2.73 -14.61 1.06
CA GLY A 58 2.00 -14.44 2.32
C GLY A 58 0.74 -13.60 2.15
N LYS A 59 0.40 -12.77 3.14
CA LYS A 59 -0.88 -12.06 3.19
C LYS A 59 -0.73 -10.58 2.85
N LEU A 60 -1.54 -10.14 1.87
CA LEU A 60 -1.68 -8.74 1.48
C LEU A 60 -3.01 -8.19 2.00
N TYR A 61 -2.93 -7.23 2.92
CA TYR A 61 -4.09 -6.57 3.52
C TYR A 61 -4.41 -5.28 2.75
N ALA A 62 -5.65 -5.17 2.27
CA ALA A 62 -6.10 -4.03 1.48
C ALA A 62 -7.58 -3.67 1.72
N ASP A 63 -7.96 -2.45 1.35
CA ASP A 63 -9.34 -2.01 1.44
C ASP A 63 -10.29 -2.73 0.45
N LYS A 64 -11.60 -2.67 0.73
CA LYS A 64 -12.68 -3.22 -0.14
C LYS A 64 -12.67 -2.70 -1.60
N GLY A 65 -11.93 -1.61 -1.87
CA GLY A 65 -11.71 -1.09 -3.22
C GLY A 65 -10.91 -2.04 -4.11
N TYR A 66 -10.06 -2.89 -3.51
CA TYR A 66 -9.19 -3.82 -4.22
C TYR A 66 -9.83 -5.17 -4.54
N ILE A 67 -11.07 -5.42 -4.10
CA ILE A 67 -11.81 -6.64 -4.40
C ILE A 67 -11.95 -6.84 -5.92
N GLY A 68 -11.43 -7.93 -6.45
CA GLY A 68 -11.62 -8.34 -7.84
C GLY A 68 -11.15 -9.77 -8.09
N LYS A 69 -11.97 -10.58 -8.77
CA LYS A 69 -11.70 -12.00 -9.03
C LYS A 69 -10.36 -12.21 -9.76
N LYS A 70 -10.17 -11.52 -10.89
CA LYS A 70 -8.95 -11.58 -11.71
C LYS A 70 -7.70 -11.14 -10.95
N LEU A 71 -7.82 -10.15 -10.06
CA LEU A 71 -6.68 -9.72 -9.23
C LEU A 71 -6.32 -10.82 -8.23
N ASN A 72 -7.32 -11.39 -7.57
CA ASN A 72 -7.11 -12.44 -6.57
C ASN A 72 -6.47 -13.69 -7.20
N GLU A 73 -6.91 -14.10 -8.40
CA GLU A 73 -6.32 -15.22 -9.14
C GLU A 73 -4.85 -14.96 -9.50
N LYS A 74 -4.52 -13.74 -9.95
CA LYS A 74 -3.13 -13.37 -10.25
C LYS A 74 -2.24 -13.38 -9.02
N LEU A 75 -2.72 -12.88 -7.89
CA LEU A 75 -1.97 -12.86 -6.64
C LEU A 75 -1.79 -14.27 -6.06
N ALA A 76 -2.83 -15.10 -6.13
CA ALA A 76 -2.77 -16.49 -5.70
C ALA A 76 -1.75 -17.31 -6.53
N ALA A 77 -1.57 -17.00 -7.81
CA ALA A 77 -0.53 -17.62 -8.65
C ALA A 77 0.91 -17.28 -8.21
N HIS A 78 1.08 -16.28 -7.35
CA HIS A 78 2.34 -15.87 -6.75
C HIS A 78 2.38 -16.11 -5.22
N ASP A 79 1.54 -17.01 -4.70
CA ASP A 79 1.44 -17.32 -3.27
C ASP A 79 1.11 -16.11 -2.36
N VAL A 80 0.36 -15.14 -2.91
CA VAL A 80 -0.14 -13.97 -2.18
C VAL A 80 -1.65 -14.08 -1.96
N ASP A 81 -2.07 -14.19 -0.70
CA ASP A 81 -3.49 -14.15 -0.30
C ASP A 81 -3.94 -12.71 -0.06
N LEU A 82 -4.83 -12.22 -0.93
CA LEU A 82 -5.41 -10.88 -0.80
C LEU A 82 -6.55 -10.88 0.22
N VAL A 83 -6.29 -10.29 1.38
CA VAL A 83 -7.23 -10.14 2.48
C VAL A 83 -7.84 -8.73 2.44
N THR A 84 -9.17 -8.65 2.35
CA THR A 84 -9.89 -7.38 2.31
C THR A 84 -11.10 -7.36 3.24
N THR A 85 -11.56 -6.17 3.61
CA THR A 85 -12.87 -6.02 4.25
C THR A 85 -13.99 -6.39 3.28
N VAL A 86 -14.91 -7.26 3.71
CA VAL A 86 -16.07 -7.72 2.93
C VAL A 86 -17.06 -6.57 2.70
N ARG A 87 -17.66 -6.48 1.50
CA ARG A 87 -18.75 -5.52 1.22
C ARG A 87 -20.05 -6.00 1.87
N LYS A 88 -20.93 -5.06 2.27
CA LYS A 88 -22.24 -5.37 2.90
C LYS A 88 -23.06 -6.42 2.12
N ASN A 89 -22.97 -6.44 0.79
CA ASN A 89 -23.75 -7.32 -0.08
C ASN A 89 -23.04 -8.64 -0.46
N MET A 90 -21.88 -8.94 0.13
CA MET A 90 -21.14 -10.19 -0.13
C MET A 90 -21.38 -11.20 0.98
N LYS A 91 -21.39 -12.50 0.62
CA LYS A 91 -21.39 -13.59 1.60
C LYS A 91 -20.20 -13.42 2.54
N ALA A 92 -20.43 -13.62 3.83
CA ALA A 92 -19.38 -13.56 4.83
C ALA A 92 -18.30 -14.61 4.49
N LYS A 93 -17.07 -14.16 4.26
CA LYS A 93 -15.89 -15.03 4.17
C LYS A 93 -15.46 -15.34 5.61
N ALA A 94 -15.20 -16.61 5.92
CA ALA A 94 -14.55 -16.96 7.17
C ALA A 94 -13.21 -16.23 7.25
N MET A 95 -13.03 -15.45 8.31
CA MET A 95 -11.86 -14.59 8.51
C MET A 95 -11.34 -14.85 9.91
N SER A 96 -10.03 -15.10 10.02
CA SER A 96 -9.41 -15.32 11.32
C SER A 96 -9.47 -14.06 12.19
N VAL A 97 -9.37 -14.23 13.51
CA VAL A 97 -9.29 -13.11 14.46
C VAL A 97 -8.07 -12.23 14.13
N PHE A 98 -6.96 -12.83 13.72
CA PHE A 98 -5.76 -12.13 13.31
C PHE A 98 -5.98 -11.28 12.05
N ASP A 99 -6.60 -11.84 11.01
CA ASP A 99 -6.89 -11.10 9.77
C ASP A 99 -7.84 -9.93 10.03
N ARG A 100 -8.82 -10.13 10.91
CA ARG A 100 -9.72 -9.05 11.34
C ARG A 100 -8.94 -7.95 12.07
N ALA A 101 -8.09 -8.31 13.02
CA ALA A 101 -7.27 -7.35 13.75
C ALA A 101 -6.35 -6.57 12.80
N MET A 102 -5.76 -7.24 11.81
CA MET A 102 -4.89 -6.61 10.82
C MET A 102 -5.64 -5.65 9.91
N LEU A 103 -6.84 -6.02 9.42
CA LEU A 103 -7.71 -5.12 8.67
C LEU A 103 -8.22 -3.94 9.51
N SER A 104 -8.29 -4.07 10.83
CA SER A 104 -8.64 -2.98 11.76
C SER A 104 -7.49 -2.00 11.99
N LYS A 105 -6.23 -2.36 11.70
CA LYS A 105 -5.05 -1.47 11.82
C LYS A 105 -4.94 -0.44 10.69
N ARG A 106 -6.07 0.10 10.22
CA ARG A 106 -6.11 1.20 9.22
C ARG A 106 -5.32 2.42 9.65
N TYR A 107 -5.21 2.67 10.96
CA TYR A 107 -4.43 3.78 11.50
C TYR A 107 -2.95 3.75 11.07
N ILE A 108 -2.35 2.58 10.84
CA ILE A 108 -0.97 2.46 10.34
C ILE A 108 -0.88 3.07 8.94
N ILE A 109 -1.87 2.76 8.10
CA ILE A 109 -1.93 3.25 6.72
C ILE A 109 -2.09 4.78 6.69
N GLU A 110 -3.00 5.28 7.52
CA GLU A 110 -3.28 6.71 7.67
C GLU A 110 -2.04 7.46 8.18
N THR A 111 -1.40 6.95 9.24
CA THR A 111 -0.19 7.54 9.81
C THR A 111 0.94 7.66 8.79
N ILE A 112 1.16 6.62 7.99
CA ILE A 112 2.23 6.64 6.97
C ILE A 112 1.88 7.61 5.84
N ASN A 113 0.63 7.63 5.40
CA ASN A 113 0.17 8.62 4.43
C ASN A 113 0.38 10.05 4.94
N ASP A 114 0.03 10.32 6.19
CA ASP A 114 0.21 11.64 6.81
C ASP A 114 1.69 12.00 6.96
N GLN A 115 2.54 11.06 7.37
CA GLN A 115 3.99 11.25 7.41
C GLN A 115 4.55 11.57 6.02
N LEU A 116 4.15 10.82 4.99
CA LEU A 116 4.61 11.06 3.63
C LEU A 116 4.13 12.41 3.10
N LYS A 117 2.89 12.83 3.37
CA LYS A 117 2.38 14.17 3.02
C LYS A 117 3.25 15.28 3.60
N ASN A 118 3.53 15.18 4.89
CA ASN A 118 4.32 16.16 5.61
C ASN A 118 5.76 16.24 5.09
N ILE A 119 6.41 15.10 4.86
CA ILE A 119 7.81 15.05 4.43
C ILE A 119 7.97 15.48 2.96
N SER A 120 7.07 15.03 2.09
CA SER A 120 7.18 15.26 0.63
C SER A 120 6.68 16.63 0.18
N GLN A 121 6.02 17.39 1.06
CA GLN A 121 5.34 18.67 0.78
C GLN A 121 4.37 18.63 -0.42
N ILE A 122 3.94 17.43 -0.85
CA ILE A 122 3.12 17.24 -2.06
C ILE A 122 1.79 18.00 -2.00
N GLU A 123 1.24 18.22 -0.79
CA GLU A 123 0.00 18.99 -0.61
C GLU A 123 0.20 20.51 -0.80
N TYR A 124 1.40 21.04 -0.55
CA TYR A 124 1.65 22.48 -0.50
C TYR A 124 2.33 23.03 -1.75
N SER A 125 3.02 22.20 -2.54
CA SER A 125 3.71 22.65 -3.75
C SER A 125 2.84 22.48 -5.01
N ARG A 126 2.48 23.60 -5.64
CA ARG A 126 2.11 23.63 -7.06
C ARG A 126 3.37 23.39 -7.89
N HIS A 127 3.65 22.13 -8.20
CA HIS A 127 4.87 21.78 -8.92
C HIS A 127 4.82 22.35 -10.35
N ARG A 128 5.81 23.19 -10.67
CA ARG A 128 5.93 23.81 -12.01
C ARG A 128 6.43 22.84 -13.09
N SER A 129 6.90 21.65 -12.72
CA SER A 129 7.36 20.61 -13.63
C SER A 129 7.13 19.21 -13.06
N GLU A 130 6.86 18.23 -13.94
CA GLU A 130 6.69 16.82 -13.57
C GLU A 130 7.97 16.20 -13.01
N ALA A 131 9.14 16.60 -13.52
CA ALA A 131 10.43 16.14 -13.01
C ALA A 131 10.68 16.61 -11.57
N GLY A 132 10.40 17.88 -11.27
CA GLY A 132 10.52 18.41 -9.92
C GLY A 132 9.50 17.78 -8.96
N PHE A 133 8.32 17.43 -9.46
CA PHE A 133 7.34 16.65 -8.72
C PHE A 133 7.90 15.26 -8.32
N MET A 134 8.41 14.50 -9.29
CA MET A 134 8.96 13.16 -9.05
C MET A 134 10.15 13.18 -8.08
N LEU A 135 11.03 14.17 -8.20
CA LEU A 135 12.15 14.35 -7.27
C LEU A 135 11.68 14.58 -5.83
N ASN A 136 10.60 15.34 -5.62
CA ASN A 136 10.05 15.56 -4.29
C ASN A 136 9.41 14.29 -3.70
N VAL A 137 8.71 13.49 -4.52
CA VAL A 137 8.19 12.18 -4.08
C VAL A 137 9.32 11.26 -3.65
N ILE A 138 10.34 11.10 -4.51
CA ILE A 138 11.47 10.21 -4.24
C ILE A 138 12.21 10.69 -3.00
N SER A 139 12.47 12.00 -2.88
CA SER A 139 13.07 12.61 -1.70
C SER A 139 12.25 12.33 -0.44
N GLY A 140 10.92 12.47 -0.50
CA GLY A 140 10.03 12.20 0.62
C GLY A 140 10.02 10.74 1.06
N ILE A 141 10.06 9.80 0.11
CA ILE A 141 10.14 8.35 0.38
C ILE A 141 11.51 8.01 0.99
N VAL A 142 12.59 8.56 0.45
CA VAL A 142 13.95 8.35 0.97
C VAL A 142 14.06 8.91 2.39
N ALA A 143 13.59 10.13 2.61
CA ALA A 143 13.55 10.76 3.93
C ALA A 143 12.71 9.95 4.92
N TYR A 144 11.56 9.41 4.51
CA TYR A 144 10.78 8.49 5.34
C TYR A 144 11.58 7.27 5.78
N CYS A 145 12.28 6.61 4.86
CA CYS A 145 13.13 5.46 5.16
C CYS A 145 14.27 5.80 6.12
N PHE A 146 14.85 7.01 6.02
CA PHE A 146 15.93 7.46 6.91
C PHE A 146 15.45 7.95 8.29
N LEU A 147 14.30 8.63 8.35
CA LEU A 147 13.70 9.14 9.59
C LEU A 147 13.22 8.00 10.50
N LYS A 148 12.95 6.82 9.94
CA LYS A 148 12.49 5.62 10.66
C LYS A 148 13.53 4.91 11.54
N LYS A 149 14.43 5.66 12.17
CA LYS A 149 15.28 5.16 13.27
C LYS A 149 14.71 5.43 14.67
N ALA A 150 13.53 6.04 14.81
CA ALA A 150 12.88 6.18 16.11
C ALA A 150 11.76 5.14 16.29
N THR A 151 12.11 4.13 17.07
CA THR A 151 11.32 3.04 17.68
C THR A 151 9.87 3.41 18.02
N TYR A 152 8.91 2.51 17.73
CA TYR A 152 7.59 2.45 18.38
C TYR A 152 7.58 1.31 19.40
#